data_AF-A0A326UBB1-F1
#
_entry.id   AF-A0A326UBB1-F1
#
_cell.length_a   1.000
_cell.length_b   1.000
_cell.length_c   1.000
_cell.angle_alpha   90.00
_cell.angle_beta   90.00
_cell.angle_gamma   90.00
#
_symmetry.space_group_name_H-M   'P 1'
#
loop_
_entity.id
_entity.type
_entity.pdbx_description
1 polymer ?
#
loop_
_entity_poly.entity_id
_entity_poly.type
_entity_poly.pdbx_seq_one_letter_code
_entity_poly.pdbx_strand_id
1 'polypeptide(L)'
;MKTQLVTRVVGTSLDRVDAAAKVTGTARYASEYPVENITYLYPVLSTIAKGRVTSIDAETAKQIPGVLSVLWHQNTPRIEPLANGDLEVLQHDQVHYRGQIVAAVVADSLETARHAAEQVVVFYEEQPHTVELRVIAIHSIRPPRTL
;
A
#
# COMPACT_ATOMS: atom_id res chain seq x y z
N MET A 1 40.65 -16.00 -36.76
CA MET A 1 39.93 -14.70 -36.89
C MET A 1 39.00 -14.55 -35.69
N LYS A 2 39.22 -13.54 -34.84
CA LYS A 2 38.29 -13.21 -33.75
C LYS A 2 37.31 -12.16 -34.26
N THR A 3 36.03 -12.53 -34.40
CA THR A 3 34.96 -11.58 -34.70
C THR A 3 34.68 -10.75 -33.45
N GLN A 4 35.02 -9.47 -33.50
CA GLN A 4 34.64 -8.50 -32.47
C GLN A 4 33.20 -8.06 -32.74
N LEU A 5 32.27 -8.37 -31.84
CA LEU A 5 30.93 -7.78 -31.85
C LEU A 5 31.02 -6.36 -31.28
N VAL A 6 30.87 -5.36 -32.15
CA VAL A 6 30.70 -3.96 -31.74
C VAL A 6 29.21 -3.65 -31.75
N THR A 7 28.52 -3.91 -30.64
CA THR A 7 27.10 -3.56 -30.53
C THR A 7 26.98 -2.08 -30.17
N ARG A 8 26.82 -1.22 -31.19
CA ARG A 8 26.55 0.20 -31.00
C ARG A 8 25.05 0.40 -30.72
N VAL A 9 24.63 0.11 -29.49
CA VAL A 9 23.21 0.14 -29.03
C VAL A 9 22.72 1.59 -28.80
N VAL A 10 23.64 2.50 -28.45
CA VAL A 10 23.28 3.90 -28.19
C VAL A 10 22.98 4.60 -29.51
N GLY A 11 21.75 5.13 -29.63
CA GLY A 11 21.29 5.88 -30.81
C GLY A 11 20.59 5.04 -31.88
N THR A 12 20.39 3.73 -31.65
CA THR A 12 19.64 2.85 -32.57
C THR A 12 18.19 2.68 -32.13
N SER A 13 17.26 2.71 -33.08
CA SER A 13 15.84 2.40 -32.84
C SER A 13 15.64 0.89 -32.70
N LEU A 14 15.66 0.40 -31.45
CA LEU A 14 15.40 -1.01 -31.13
C LEU A 14 13.99 -1.18 -30.59
N ASP A 15 13.34 -2.28 -30.97
CA ASP A 15 12.08 -2.68 -30.36
C ASP A 15 12.30 -3.04 -28.90
N ARG A 16 11.33 -2.71 -28.05
CA ARG A 16 11.40 -3.09 -26.64
C ARG A 16 11.27 -4.61 -26.50
N VAL A 17 12.13 -5.19 -25.67
CA VAL A 17 12.16 -6.64 -25.40
C VAL A 17 10.80 -7.19 -24.94
N ASP A 18 10.03 -6.39 -24.20
CA ASP A 18 8.72 -6.76 -23.67
C ASP A 18 7.54 -6.38 -24.58
N ALA A 19 7.77 -5.75 -25.73
CA ALA A 19 6.71 -5.20 -26.58
C ALA A 19 5.75 -6.28 -27.08
N ALA A 20 6.28 -7.32 -27.74
CA ALA A 20 5.48 -8.40 -28.31
C ALA A 20 4.60 -9.07 -27.23
N ALA A 21 5.16 -9.35 -26.05
CA ALA A 21 4.43 -9.99 -24.97
C ALA A 21 3.29 -9.11 -24.43
N LYS A 22 3.54 -7.79 -24.29
CA LYS A 22 2.52 -6.86 -23.80
C LYS A 22 1.39 -6.63 -24.80
N VAL A 23 1.69 -6.47 -26.09
CA VAL A 23 0.65 -6.22 -27.11
C VAL A 23 -0.16 -7.46 -27.46
N THR A 24 0.38 -8.65 -27.19
CA THR A 24 -0.33 -9.94 -27.38
C THR A 24 -1.02 -10.43 -26.11
N GLY A 25 -0.90 -9.73 -24.98
CA GLY A 25 -1.46 -10.16 -23.69
C GLY A 25 -0.79 -11.41 -23.11
N THR A 26 0.45 -11.73 -23.51
CA THR A 26 1.21 -12.88 -23.01
C THR A 26 2.22 -12.50 -21.92
N ALA A 27 2.39 -11.21 -21.63
CA ALA A 27 3.18 -10.74 -20.51
C ALA A 27 2.47 -11.07 -19.19
N ARG A 28 3.18 -11.76 -18.28
CA ARG A 28 2.66 -12.09 -16.94
C ARG A 28 2.85 -10.95 -15.96
N TYR A 29 1.80 -10.63 -15.22
CA TYR A 29 1.78 -9.66 -14.13
C TYR A 29 1.69 -10.35 -12.77
N ALA A 30 1.91 -9.58 -11.69
CA ALA A 30 2.03 -10.11 -10.33
C ALA A 30 0.86 -11.02 -9.91
N SER A 31 -0.37 -10.72 -10.33
CA SER A 31 -1.58 -11.48 -10.00
C SER A 31 -1.73 -12.80 -10.76
N GLU A 32 -0.94 -13.03 -11.81
CA GLU A 32 -1.05 -14.21 -12.69
C GLU A 32 -0.07 -15.33 -12.34
N TYR A 33 0.78 -15.10 -11.34
CA TYR A 33 1.66 -16.13 -10.82
C TYR A 33 0.86 -17.07 -9.91
N PRO A 34 0.89 -18.40 -10.15
CA PRO A 34 0.20 -19.35 -9.30
C PRO A 34 0.88 -19.39 -7.93
N VAL A 35 0.07 -19.27 -6.88
CA VAL A 35 0.50 -19.37 -5.48
C VAL A 35 -0.44 -20.35 -4.78
N GLU A 36 0.13 -21.37 -4.14
CA GLU A 36 -0.64 -22.31 -3.33
C GLU A 36 -1.10 -21.64 -2.03
N ASN A 37 -2.33 -21.94 -1.59
CA ASN A 37 -2.92 -21.41 -0.34
C ASN A 37 -2.89 -19.87 -0.26
N ILE A 38 -3.17 -19.19 -1.37
CA ILE A 38 -3.19 -17.73 -1.42
C ILE A 38 -4.31 -17.15 -0.54
N THR A 39 -4.02 -16.04 0.11
CA THR A 39 -4.99 -15.20 0.82
C THR A 39 -4.95 -13.79 0.27
N TYR A 40 -6.06 -13.09 0.34
CA TYR A 40 -6.22 -11.74 -0.21
C TYR A 40 -6.40 -10.75 0.92
N LEU A 41 -5.77 -9.58 0.76
CA LEU A 41 -5.91 -8.46 1.68
C LEU A 41 -6.65 -7.32 0.98
N TYR A 42 -7.65 -6.75 1.65
CA TYR A 42 -8.32 -5.53 1.22
C TYR A 42 -8.18 -4.44 2.29
N PRO A 43 -7.68 -3.24 1.94
CA PRO A 43 -7.44 -2.18 2.92
C PRO A 43 -8.76 -1.46 3.29
N VAL A 44 -8.86 -1.06 4.55
CA VAL A 44 -9.85 -0.10 5.05
C VAL A 44 -9.15 1.25 5.15
N LEU A 45 -9.72 2.26 4.49
CA LEU A 45 -9.10 3.57 4.33
C LEU A 45 -9.72 4.62 5.25
N SER A 46 -8.88 5.52 5.75
CA SER A 46 -9.29 6.64 6.59
C SER A 46 -10.32 7.52 5.90
N THR A 47 -11.39 7.85 6.63
CA THR A 47 -12.42 8.80 6.21
C THR A 47 -12.19 10.22 6.73
N ILE A 48 -11.10 10.47 7.48
CA ILE A 48 -10.74 11.77 8.03
C ILE A 48 -9.40 12.25 7.49
N ALA A 49 -9.17 13.56 7.45
CA ALA A 49 -7.92 14.13 6.95
C ALA A 49 -6.78 14.08 7.98
N LYS A 50 -7.09 14.22 9.28
CA LYS A 50 -6.11 14.18 10.35
C LYS A 50 -6.78 13.80 11.67
N GLY A 51 -6.12 12.98 12.48
CA GLY A 51 -6.61 12.58 13.78
C GLY A 51 -5.96 11.30 14.28
N ARG A 52 -6.70 10.53 15.08
CA ARG A 52 -6.31 9.17 15.50
C ARG A 52 -7.47 8.19 15.39
N VAL A 53 -7.15 6.92 15.14
CA VAL A 53 -8.08 5.79 15.26
C VAL A 53 -8.20 5.42 16.73
N THR A 54 -9.39 5.56 17.31
CA THR A 54 -9.62 5.24 18.72
C THR A 54 -10.00 3.78 18.91
N SER A 55 -10.80 3.24 18.00
CA SER A 55 -11.21 1.84 17.97
C SER A 55 -11.74 1.44 16.59
N ILE A 56 -11.93 0.13 16.39
CA ILE A 56 -12.68 -0.42 15.26
C ILE A 56 -13.77 -1.37 15.77
N ASP A 57 -14.91 -1.40 15.09
CA ASP A 57 -15.89 -2.49 15.16
C ASP A 57 -15.76 -3.32 13.86
N ALA A 58 -15.44 -4.59 14.03
CA ALA A 58 -15.21 -5.54 12.95
C ALA A 58 -15.98 -6.86 13.18
N GLU A 59 -16.95 -6.89 14.08
CA GLU A 59 -17.62 -8.14 14.45
C GLU A 59 -18.44 -8.70 13.28
N THR A 60 -19.18 -7.86 12.57
CA THR A 60 -19.89 -8.25 11.34
C THR A 60 -18.93 -8.76 10.27
N ALA A 61 -17.79 -8.09 10.08
CA ALA A 61 -16.78 -8.49 9.09
C ALA A 61 -16.22 -9.89 9.40
N LYS A 62 -15.88 -10.17 10.67
CA LYS A 62 -15.31 -11.47 11.11
C LYS A 62 -16.29 -12.63 10.98
N GLN A 63 -17.59 -12.37 10.96
CA GLN A 63 -18.62 -13.42 10.82
C GLN A 63 -18.83 -13.85 9.36
N ILE A 64 -18.29 -13.12 8.38
CA ILE A 64 -18.41 -13.48 6.97
C ILE A 64 -17.55 -14.72 6.68
N PRO A 65 -18.13 -15.81 6.13
CA PRO A 65 -17.36 -16.99 5.75
C PRO A 65 -16.20 -16.65 4.80
N GLY A 66 -15.02 -17.19 5.09
CA GLY A 66 -13.80 -16.94 4.32
C GLY A 66 -12.93 -15.80 4.85
N VAL A 67 -13.43 -14.99 5.79
CA VAL A 67 -12.60 -13.99 6.51
C VAL A 67 -11.69 -14.70 7.51
N LEU A 68 -10.40 -14.38 7.43
CA LEU A 68 -9.35 -14.97 8.25
C LEU A 68 -8.92 -14.03 9.37
N SER A 69 -8.82 -12.74 9.10
CA SER A 69 -8.39 -11.74 10.09
C SER A 69 -8.78 -10.32 9.70
N VAL A 70 -8.92 -9.46 10.71
CA VAL A 70 -9.00 -7.99 10.54
C VAL A 70 -7.85 -7.37 11.31
N LEU A 71 -6.89 -6.81 10.59
CA LEU A 71 -5.66 -6.22 11.10
C LEU A 71 -5.83 -4.72 11.29
N TRP A 72 -5.34 -4.19 12.40
CA TRP A 72 -5.26 -2.76 12.70
C TRP A 72 -4.15 -2.52 13.73
N HIS A 73 -3.92 -1.26 14.11
CA HIS A 73 -2.72 -0.90 14.87
C HIS A 73 -2.55 -1.60 16.22
N GLN A 74 -3.62 -2.14 16.82
CA GLN A 74 -3.55 -2.85 18.10
C GLN A 74 -3.15 -4.33 17.97
N ASN A 75 -3.44 -4.99 16.85
CA ASN A 75 -3.20 -6.43 16.66
C ASN A 75 -2.23 -6.77 15.52
N THR A 76 -1.76 -5.77 14.77
CA THR A 76 -0.78 -5.98 13.70
C THR A 76 0.59 -6.30 14.31
N PRO A 77 1.32 -7.31 13.79
CA PRO A 77 2.68 -7.59 14.21
C PRO A 77 3.57 -6.34 14.14
N ARG A 78 4.44 -6.17 15.13
CA ARG A 78 5.39 -5.06 15.16
C ARG A 78 6.55 -5.34 14.22
N ILE A 79 6.91 -4.33 13.44
CA ILE A 79 8.08 -4.35 12.57
C ILE A 79 9.18 -3.47 13.17
N GLU A 80 10.43 -3.76 12.81
CA GLU A 80 11.55 -2.89 13.15
C GLU A 80 11.32 -1.49 12.53
N PRO A 81 11.63 -0.40 13.24
CA PRO A 81 11.46 0.96 12.72
C PRO A 81 12.21 1.12 11.41
N LEU A 82 11.50 1.62 10.38
CA LEU A 82 12.11 1.91 9.09
C LEU A 82 12.77 3.28 9.15
N ALA A 83 13.86 3.47 8.41
CA ALA A 83 14.56 4.76 8.35
C ALA A 83 13.65 5.91 7.87
N ASN A 84 12.56 5.59 7.17
CA ASN A 84 11.46 6.49 6.89
C ASN A 84 10.16 5.94 7.50
N GLY A 85 9.61 6.65 8.49
CA GLY A 85 8.39 6.27 9.22
C GLY A 85 7.12 6.23 8.36
N ASP A 86 7.14 6.82 7.16
CA ASP A 86 5.99 6.81 6.23
C ASP A 86 5.53 5.41 5.81
N LEU A 87 6.39 4.40 5.97
CA LEU A 87 6.13 3.01 5.61
C LEU A 87 5.66 2.15 6.79
N GLU A 88 5.46 2.74 7.97
CA GLU A 88 5.02 2.03 9.18
C GLU A 88 3.50 1.77 9.19
N VAL A 89 3.05 0.98 8.21
CA VAL A 89 1.64 0.63 8.03
C VAL A 89 1.09 -0.11 9.24
N LEU A 90 -0.02 0.39 9.79
CA LEU A 90 -0.71 -0.16 10.97
C LEU A 90 0.21 -0.31 12.21
N GLN A 91 1.25 0.52 12.34
CA GLN A 91 2.11 0.50 13.54
C GLN A 91 1.65 1.49 14.62
N HIS A 92 0.89 2.52 14.24
CA HIS A 92 0.35 3.54 15.14
C HIS A 92 -1.11 3.89 14.80
N ASP A 93 -1.76 4.62 15.69
CA ASP A 93 -3.15 5.07 15.57
C ASP A 93 -3.31 6.37 14.77
N GLN A 94 -2.21 7.07 14.45
CA GLN A 94 -2.26 8.38 13.81
C GLN A 94 -2.71 8.34 12.35
N VAL A 95 -3.57 9.29 11.99
CA VAL A 95 -4.01 9.56 10.62
C VAL A 95 -3.44 10.89 10.16
N HIS A 96 -2.71 10.86 9.05
CA HIS A 96 -2.03 12.01 8.46
C HIS A 96 -2.75 12.56 7.21
N TYR A 97 -3.56 11.73 6.55
CA TYR A 97 -4.32 12.10 5.37
C TYR A 97 -5.55 11.21 5.18
N ARG A 98 -6.54 11.75 4.45
CA ARG A 98 -7.71 10.98 4.01
C ARG A 98 -7.27 9.91 3.02
N GLY A 99 -7.75 8.69 3.18
CA GLY A 99 -7.35 7.55 2.34
C GLY A 99 -6.16 6.76 2.89
N GLN A 100 -5.59 7.13 4.03
CA GLN A 100 -4.55 6.34 4.70
C GLN A 100 -5.10 4.97 5.12
N ILE A 101 -4.29 3.91 5.00
CA ILE A 101 -4.69 2.57 5.48
C ILE A 101 -4.76 2.58 7.02
N VAL A 102 -5.93 2.28 7.56
CA VAL A 102 -6.21 2.27 9.01
C VAL A 102 -6.59 0.90 9.56
N ALA A 103 -7.06 0.01 8.69
CA ALA A 103 -7.19 -1.42 8.96
C ALA A 103 -7.05 -2.20 7.65
N ALA A 104 -7.00 -3.53 7.72
CA ALA A 104 -6.96 -4.41 6.58
C ALA A 104 -7.69 -5.71 6.87
N VAL A 105 -8.51 -6.18 5.94
CA VAL A 105 -9.21 -7.46 6.04
C VAL A 105 -8.47 -8.49 5.20
N VAL A 106 -8.21 -9.66 5.78
CA VAL A 106 -7.59 -10.81 5.12
C VAL A 106 -8.63 -11.91 4.95
N ALA A 107 -8.78 -12.44 3.74
CA ALA A 107 -9.73 -13.51 3.42
C ALA A 107 -9.17 -14.50 2.37
N ASP A 108 -9.92 -15.57 2.11
CA ASP A 108 -9.60 -16.60 1.11
C ASP A 108 -9.87 -16.17 -0.35
N SER A 109 -10.64 -15.09 -0.56
CA SER A 109 -10.89 -14.48 -1.87
C SER A 109 -10.86 -12.96 -1.79
N LEU A 110 -10.58 -12.31 -2.92
CA LEU A 110 -10.55 -10.85 -3.01
C LEU A 110 -11.96 -10.26 -2.79
N GLU A 111 -12.98 -10.93 -3.31
CA GLU A 111 -14.38 -10.55 -3.19
C GLU A 111 -14.83 -10.57 -1.73
N THR A 112 -14.51 -11.64 -0.99
CA THR A 112 -14.79 -11.75 0.44
C THR A 112 -14.03 -10.69 1.22
N ALA A 113 -12.73 -10.50 0.96
CA ALA A 113 -11.93 -9.48 1.64
C ALA A 113 -12.52 -8.07 1.44
N ARG A 114 -12.92 -7.74 0.20
CA ARG A 114 -13.54 -6.45 -0.14
C ARG A 114 -14.88 -6.26 0.54
N HIS A 115 -15.77 -7.25 0.45
CA HIS A 115 -17.10 -7.17 1.05
C HIS A 115 -17.02 -7.02 2.57
N ALA A 116 -16.14 -7.79 3.22
CA ALA A 116 -15.93 -7.71 4.66
C ALA A 116 -15.29 -6.38 5.10
N ALA A 117 -14.40 -5.80 4.29
CA ALA A 117 -13.84 -4.48 4.56
C ALA A 117 -14.91 -3.37 4.60
N GLU A 118 -15.97 -3.48 3.80
CA GLU A 118 -17.12 -2.55 3.84
C GLU A 118 -17.93 -2.65 5.15
N GLN A 119 -17.81 -3.76 5.88
CA GLN A 119 -18.50 -3.97 7.17
C GLN A 119 -17.67 -3.51 8.37
N VAL A 120 -16.43 -3.05 8.17
CA VAL A 120 -15.58 -2.54 9.25
C VAL A 120 -15.92 -1.08 9.53
N VAL A 121 -16.30 -0.79 10.77
CA VAL A 121 -16.56 0.58 11.24
C VAL A 121 -15.35 1.07 12.01
N VAL A 122 -14.83 2.24 11.63
CA VAL A 122 -13.66 2.87 12.29
C VAL A 122 -14.11 4.10 13.06
N PHE A 123 -13.72 4.18 14.33
CA PHE A 123 -13.97 5.33 15.19
C PHE A 123 -12.73 6.20 15.28
N TYR A 124 -12.94 7.51 15.24
CA TYR A 124 -11.86 8.48 15.21
C TYR A 124 -12.02 9.57 16.27
N GLU A 125 -10.88 10.12 16.66
CA GLU A 125 -10.80 11.46 17.24
C GLU A 125 -10.20 12.40 16.18
N GLU A 126 -11.08 13.20 15.57
CA GLU A 126 -10.71 14.13 14.50
C GLU A 126 -9.92 15.34 15.02
N GLN A 127 -8.93 15.78 14.24
CA GLN A 127 -8.10 16.94 14.55
C GLN A 127 -8.16 18.00 13.44
N PRO A 128 -7.93 19.28 13.79
CA PRO A 128 -7.77 20.33 12.78
C PRO A 128 -6.64 20.00 11.80
N HIS A 129 -6.94 20.10 10.51
CA HIS A 129 -6.00 19.88 9.41
C HIS A 129 -5.83 21.15 8.59
N THR A 130 -4.75 21.21 7.80
CA THR A 130 -4.53 22.27 6.82
C THR A 130 -4.32 21.66 5.44
N VAL A 131 -4.91 22.28 4.43
CA VAL A 131 -4.70 21.95 3.01
C VAL A 131 -3.97 23.09 2.28
N GLU A 132 -3.65 24.16 3.00
CA GLU A 132 -2.94 25.30 2.44
C GLU A 132 -1.44 25.04 2.48
N LEU A 133 -0.82 25.10 1.30
CA LEU A 133 0.63 25.13 1.19
C LEU A 133 1.13 26.49 1.67
N ARG A 134 1.49 26.58 2.95
CA ARG A 134 2.13 27.76 3.53
C ARG A 134 3.63 27.55 3.57
N VAL A 135 4.39 28.59 3.29
CA VAL A 135 5.83 28.61 3.61
C VAL A 135 5.95 28.67 5.12
N ILE A 136 6.02 27.50 5.76
CA ILE A 136 6.35 27.40 7.19
C ILE A 136 7.87 27.58 7.28
N ALA A 137 8.31 28.83 7.19
CA ALA A 137 9.68 29.18 7.51
C ALA A 137 9.91 28.90 9.00
N ILE A 138 10.84 27.98 9.33
CA ILE A 138 11.86 28.05 10.39
C ILE A 138 12.59 26.69 10.54
N HIS A 139 12.05 25.56 10.06
CA HIS A 139 12.78 24.27 10.04
C HIS A 139 12.61 23.52 8.70
N SER A 140 12.95 24.16 7.58
CA SER A 140 13.12 23.39 6.34
C SER A 140 14.26 22.40 6.57
N ILE A 141 13.93 21.11 6.65
CA ILE A 141 14.92 20.05 6.56
C ILE A 141 15.58 20.23 5.19
N ARG A 142 16.80 20.76 5.20
CA ARG A 142 17.66 20.73 4.00
C ARG A 142 17.96 19.25 3.78
N PRO A 143 17.49 18.62 2.68
CA PRO A 143 17.95 17.28 2.36
C PRO A 143 19.48 17.35 2.24
N PRO A 144 20.23 16.40 2.82
CA PRO A 144 21.68 16.39 2.68
C PRO A 144 22.00 16.35 1.19
N ARG A 145 22.75 17.35 0.72
CA ARG A 145 23.36 17.32 -0.62
C ARG A 145 24.36 16.18 -0.62
N THR A 146 23.94 15.02 -1.10
CA THR A 146 24.87 13.99 -1.53
C THR A 146 25.41 14.40 -2.90
N LEU A 147 26.74 14.43 -2.99
CA LEU A 147 27.53 14.72 -4.19
C LEU A 147 27.38 13.63 -5.24
#